data_AF-A0A1B1W9L2-F1
#
_entry.id   AF-A0A1B1W9L2-F1
#
_cell.length_a   1.000
_cell.length_b   1.000
_cell.length_c   1.000
_cell.angle_alpha   90.00
_cell.angle_beta   90.00
_cell.angle_gamma   90.00
#
_symmetry.space_group_name_H-M   'P 1'
#
loop_
_entity.id
_entity.type
_entity.pdbx_description
1 polymer ?
#
loop_
_entity_poly.entity_id
_entity_poly.type
_entity_poly.pdbx_seq_one_letter_code
_entity_poly.pdbx_strand_id
1 'polypeptide(L)'
;SLILGTVITMSSAHWLLAWAGLEMNTLAIIPIISKQHHPRATEAATKYFLIQATASALILFSSILNAWKTGQWSISQLTLPESTMMLTFALAMKLGLAPLHFWLPEVLQGSTLITALIISTWQKLAPVALLYMTINSLDHKTLMILGLTSALLGGWLGLNQTQTRKIMAFSSIAHMGWLFMALTINPNITLITLTMYLLLTTAMFSTLISTSSKTLTDLGISQPQVPTLLAISMLSLMSLGGLPPLTGFLPKWLILTELIMNNLLLTSTIMALSTLPSLFFY
;
A
#
# COMPACT_ATOMS: atom_id res chain seq x y z
N SER A 1 -15.63 9.30 -11.26
CA SER A 1 -15.29 7.90 -11.62
C SER A 1 -14.44 7.23 -10.56
N LEU A 2 -13.34 7.86 -10.11
CA LEU A 2 -12.39 7.24 -9.15
C LEU A 2 -13.05 6.82 -7.81
N ILE A 3 -13.80 7.74 -7.19
CA ILE A 3 -14.58 7.45 -5.96
C ILE A 3 -15.63 6.36 -6.21
N LEU A 4 -16.32 6.43 -7.35
CA LEU A 4 -17.36 5.47 -7.72
C LEU A 4 -16.77 4.05 -7.84
N GLY A 5 -15.61 3.89 -8.48
CA GLY A 5 -14.93 2.60 -8.58
C GLY A 5 -14.64 1.99 -7.21
N THR A 6 -14.11 2.79 -6.28
CA THR A 6 -13.86 2.33 -4.91
C THR A 6 -15.13 2.00 -4.12
N VAL A 7 -16.20 2.79 -4.28
CA VAL A 7 -17.48 2.52 -3.62
C VAL A 7 -18.10 1.22 -4.13
N ILE A 8 -18.08 1.01 -5.45
CA ILE A 8 -18.59 -0.22 -6.08
C ILE A 8 -17.83 -1.44 -5.56
N THR A 9 -16.50 -1.39 -5.44
CA THR A 9 -15.73 -2.50 -4.87
C THR A 9 -16.10 -2.82 -3.42
N MET A 10 -16.35 -1.79 -2.62
CA MET A 10 -16.65 -1.95 -1.19
C MET A 10 -18.09 -2.41 -0.93
N SER A 11 -19.04 -2.12 -1.82
CA SER A 11 -20.43 -2.52 -1.67
C SER A 11 -20.79 -3.80 -2.43
N SER A 12 -19.93 -4.25 -3.34
CA SER A 12 -20.19 -5.43 -4.16
C SER A 12 -20.14 -6.72 -3.34
N ALA A 13 -21.08 -7.63 -3.61
CA ALA A 13 -21.06 -9.02 -3.13
C ALA A 13 -20.62 -10.01 -4.22
N HIS A 14 -20.51 -9.56 -5.48
CA HIS A 14 -20.26 -10.37 -6.65
C HIS A 14 -18.90 -10.03 -7.28
N TRP A 15 -18.08 -11.03 -7.61
CA TRP A 15 -16.72 -10.86 -8.13
C TRP A 15 -16.64 -9.96 -9.37
N LEU A 16 -17.52 -10.18 -10.36
CA LEU A 16 -17.54 -9.36 -11.58
C LEU A 16 -17.73 -7.86 -11.29
N LEU A 17 -18.59 -7.52 -10.32
CA LEU A 17 -18.86 -6.14 -9.96
C LEU A 17 -17.67 -5.53 -9.21
N ALA A 18 -17.04 -6.29 -8.31
CA ALA A 18 -15.80 -5.89 -7.67
C ALA A 18 -14.69 -5.62 -8.70
N TRP A 19 -14.53 -6.52 -9.68
CA TRP A 19 -13.57 -6.36 -10.76
C TRP A 19 -13.86 -5.10 -11.60
N ALA A 20 -15.12 -4.87 -11.97
CA ALA A 20 -15.51 -3.68 -12.73
C ALA A 20 -15.22 -2.38 -11.96
N GLY A 21 -15.42 -2.37 -10.63
CA GLY A 21 -15.06 -1.24 -9.78
C GLY A 21 -13.55 -0.98 -9.74
N LEU A 22 -12.72 -2.03 -9.67
CA LEU A 22 -11.26 -1.91 -9.76
C LEU A 22 -10.81 -1.39 -11.13
N GLU A 23 -11.37 -1.90 -12.22
CA GLU A 23 -11.07 -1.44 -13.58
C GLU A 23 -11.42 0.03 -13.78
N MET A 24 -12.61 0.45 -13.36
CA MET A 24 -13.02 1.85 -13.39
C MET A 24 -12.05 2.75 -12.62
N ASN A 25 -11.53 2.28 -11.49
CA ASN A 25 -10.53 3.01 -10.73
C ASN A 25 -9.19 3.15 -11.49
N THR A 26 -8.72 2.06 -12.13
CA THR A 26 -7.49 2.10 -12.95
C THR A 26 -7.61 3.00 -14.18
N LEU A 27 -8.73 2.95 -14.89
CA LEU A 27 -8.96 3.79 -16.06
C LEU A 27 -9.10 5.27 -15.68
N ALA A 28 -9.71 5.56 -14.52
CA ALA A 28 -9.90 6.93 -14.04
C ALA A 28 -8.60 7.63 -13.63
N ILE A 29 -7.59 6.90 -13.12
CA ILE A 29 -6.34 7.50 -12.64
C ILE A 29 -5.32 7.76 -13.76
N ILE A 30 -5.39 7.06 -14.89
CA ILE A 30 -4.42 7.21 -15.99
C ILE A 30 -4.38 8.64 -16.57
N PRO A 31 -5.52 9.32 -16.86
CA PRO A 31 -5.51 10.71 -17.30
C PRO A 31 -4.94 11.65 -16.23
N ILE A 32 -5.13 11.33 -14.95
CA ILE A 32 -4.62 12.11 -13.83
C ILE A 32 -3.08 12.03 -13.77
N ILE A 33 -2.50 10.84 -13.99
CA ILE A 33 -1.05 10.64 -14.04
C ILE A 33 -0.42 11.38 -15.23
N SER A 34 -1.05 11.28 -16.41
CA SER A 34 -0.53 11.84 -17.66
C SER A 34 -0.77 13.35 -17.85
N LYS A 35 -1.38 14.03 -16.87
CA LYS A 35 -1.79 15.45 -16.95
C LYS A 35 -0.69 16.43 -17.39
N GLN A 36 0.57 16.17 -17.05
CA GLN A 36 1.68 17.07 -17.39
C GLN A 36 2.17 16.93 -18.84
N HIS A 37 1.70 15.95 -19.61
CA HIS A 37 2.12 15.67 -20.99
C HIS A 37 3.65 15.64 -21.19
N HIS A 38 4.38 15.19 -20.18
CA HIS A 38 5.84 15.04 -20.20
C HIS A 38 6.21 13.56 -20.38
N PRO A 39 7.33 13.21 -21.05
CA PRO A 39 7.72 11.80 -21.28
C PRO A 39 7.80 10.96 -19.99
N ARG A 40 8.23 11.54 -18.88
CA ARG A 40 8.21 10.84 -17.57
C ARG A 40 6.79 10.52 -17.06
N ALA A 41 5.82 11.40 -17.33
CA ALA A 41 4.44 11.18 -16.92
C ALA A 41 3.75 10.14 -17.81
N THR A 42 4.08 10.11 -19.11
CA THR A 42 3.59 9.07 -20.03
C THR A 42 4.21 7.71 -19.70
N GLU A 43 5.51 7.64 -19.41
CA GLU A 43 6.17 6.41 -18.94
C GLU A 43 5.52 5.89 -17.64
N ALA A 44 5.31 6.76 -16.64
CA ALA A 44 4.62 6.38 -15.41
C ALA A 44 3.18 5.88 -15.67
N ALA A 45 2.42 6.54 -16.54
CA ALA A 45 1.07 6.11 -16.89
C ALA A 45 1.07 4.72 -17.58
N THR A 46 2.02 4.47 -18.49
CA THR A 46 2.14 3.17 -19.17
C THR A 46 2.53 2.04 -18.20
N LYS A 47 3.51 2.27 -17.32
CA LYS A 47 3.92 1.31 -16.29
C LYS A 47 2.78 0.98 -15.33
N TYR A 48 2.06 2.00 -14.87
CA TYR A 48 0.89 1.82 -14.01
C TYR A 48 -0.19 1.00 -14.71
N PHE A 49 -0.56 1.36 -15.95
CA PHE A 49 -1.59 0.67 -16.70
C PHE A 49 -1.26 -0.80 -16.91
N LEU A 50 -0.06 -1.12 -17.41
CA LEU A 50 0.32 -2.51 -17.70
C LEU A 50 0.21 -3.40 -16.47
N ILE A 51 0.75 -2.94 -15.33
CA ILE A 51 0.80 -3.76 -14.12
C ILE A 51 -0.57 -3.87 -13.47
N GLN A 52 -1.36 -2.80 -13.49
CA GLN A 52 -2.69 -2.81 -12.91
C GLN A 52 -3.69 -3.61 -13.74
N ALA A 53 -3.52 -3.64 -15.07
CA ALA A 53 -4.29 -4.46 -16.01
C ALA A 53 -3.92 -5.94 -15.89
N THR A 54 -2.63 -6.28 -15.73
CA THR A 54 -2.25 -7.67 -15.46
C THR A 54 -2.79 -8.14 -14.12
N ALA A 55 -2.74 -7.29 -13.10
CA ALA A 55 -3.28 -7.61 -11.79
C ALA A 55 -4.80 -7.79 -11.82
N SER A 56 -5.54 -6.93 -12.54
CA SER A 56 -7.00 -7.09 -12.67
C SER A 56 -7.39 -8.32 -13.48
N ALA A 57 -6.64 -8.67 -14.53
CA ALA A 57 -6.82 -9.92 -15.27
C ALA A 57 -6.62 -11.15 -14.36
N LEU A 58 -5.61 -11.14 -13.48
CA LEU A 58 -5.39 -12.21 -12.50
C LEU A 58 -6.53 -12.30 -11.47
N ILE A 59 -7.09 -11.17 -11.02
CA ILE A 59 -8.27 -11.16 -10.14
C ILE A 59 -9.46 -11.83 -10.86
N LEU A 60 -9.74 -11.43 -12.10
CA LEU A 60 -10.81 -12.03 -12.89
C LEU A 60 -10.58 -13.54 -13.07
N PHE A 61 -9.38 -13.94 -13.45
CA PHE A 61 -9.02 -15.34 -13.63
C PHE A 61 -9.19 -16.15 -12.33
N SER A 62 -8.88 -15.58 -11.17
CA SER A 62 -9.07 -16.24 -9.87
C SER A 62 -10.54 -16.49 -9.57
N SER A 63 -11.40 -15.52 -9.88
CA SER A 63 -12.85 -15.64 -9.72
C SER A 63 -13.46 -16.65 -10.70
N ILE A 64 -12.98 -16.69 -11.95
CA ILE A 64 -13.45 -17.65 -12.96
C ILE A 64 -13.08 -19.07 -12.56
N LEU A 65 -11.84 -19.31 -12.11
CA LEU A 65 -11.40 -20.63 -11.66
C LEU A 65 -12.24 -21.12 -10.47
N ASN A 66 -12.54 -20.22 -9.52
CA ASN A 66 -13.39 -20.54 -8.38
C ASN A 66 -14.82 -20.88 -8.86
N ALA A 67 -15.43 -19.98 -9.63
CA ALA A 67 -16.79 -20.15 -10.16
C ALA A 67 -16.92 -21.39 -11.06
N TRP A 68 -15.86 -21.77 -11.80
CA TRP A 68 -15.87 -22.96 -12.64
C TRP A 68 -15.98 -24.25 -11.83
N LYS A 69 -15.33 -24.34 -10.65
CA LYS A 69 -15.42 -25.54 -9.80
C LYS A 69 -16.59 -25.50 -8.80
N THR A 70 -16.98 -24.33 -8.30
CA THR A 70 -18.02 -24.21 -7.25
C THR A 70 -19.38 -23.73 -7.77
N GLY A 71 -19.44 -23.16 -8.97
CA GLY A 71 -20.64 -22.55 -9.54
C GLY A 71 -21.05 -21.21 -8.91
N GLN A 72 -20.26 -20.67 -7.97
CA GLN A 72 -20.62 -19.48 -7.20
C GLN A 72 -19.71 -18.28 -7.53
N TRP A 73 -20.30 -17.10 -7.59
CA TRP A 73 -19.62 -15.83 -7.87
C TRP A 73 -19.55 -14.87 -6.67
N SER A 74 -19.91 -15.35 -5.47
CA SER A 74 -19.88 -14.54 -4.27
C SER A 74 -18.45 -14.31 -3.78
N ILE A 75 -18.18 -13.13 -3.23
CA ILE A 75 -16.84 -12.76 -2.74
C ILE A 75 -16.44 -13.58 -1.51
N SER A 76 -17.39 -13.89 -0.63
CA SER A 76 -17.14 -14.61 0.61
C SER A 76 -16.83 -16.11 0.42
N GLN A 77 -17.14 -16.69 -0.74
CA GLN A 77 -16.99 -18.13 -1.01
C GLN A 77 -15.83 -18.42 -1.95
N LEU A 78 -14.64 -17.94 -1.60
CA LEU A 78 -13.38 -18.42 -2.20
C LEU A 78 -12.91 -19.65 -1.43
N THR A 79 -12.98 -20.83 -2.05
CA THR A 79 -12.68 -22.09 -1.36
C THR A 79 -11.45 -22.79 -1.91
N LEU A 80 -11.12 -22.57 -3.19
CA LEU A 80 -9.99 -23.25 -3.81
C LEU A 80 -8.67 -22.58 -3.44
N PRO A 81 -7.66 -23.34 -2.94
CA PRO A 81 -6.36 -22.78 -2.56
C PRO A 81 -5.61 -22.15 -3.74
N GLU A 82 -5.76 -22.70 -4.94
CA GLU A 82 -5.18 -22.12 -6.17
C GLU A 82 -5.76 -20.73 -6.46
N SER A 83 -7.09 -20.57 -6.28
CA SER A 83 -7.77 -19.30 -6.53
C SER A 83 -7.41 -18.24 -5.49
N THR A 84 -7.31 -18.62 -4.21
CA THR A 84 -6.98 -17.70 -3.12
C THR A 84 -5.52 -17.26 -3.23
N MET A 85 -4.59 -18.18 -3.52
CA MET A 85 -3.19 -17.83 -3.77
C MET A 85 -3.07 -16.86 -4.95
N MET A 86 -3.73 -17.13 -6.07
CA MET A 86 -3.67 -16.24 -7.22
C MET A 86 -4.29 -14.87 -6.94
N LEU A 87 -5.39 -14.81 -6.20
CA LEU A 87 -5.99 -13.55 -5.73
C LEU A 87 -5.00 -12.77 -4.84
N THR A 88 -4.35 -13.44 -3.88
CA THR A 88 -3.38 -12.77 -2.99
C THR A 88 -2.25 -12.13 -3.79
N PHE A 89 -1.68 -12.83 -4.79
CA PHE A 89 -0.65 -12.25 -5.66
C PHE A 89 -1.18 -11.10 -6.50
N ALA A 90 -2.39 -11.21 -7.03
CA ALA A 90 -2.99 -10.16 -7.84
C ALA A 90 -3.23 -8.88 -7.01
N LEU A 91 -3.75 -9.01 -5.79
CA LEU A 91 -3.93 -7.87 -4.88
C LEU A 91 -2.59 -7.33 -4.37
N ALA A 92 -1.58 -8.20 -4.17
CA ALA A 92 -0.23 -7.78 -3.85
C ALA A 92 0.42 -6.96 -4.98
N MET A 93 0.21 -7.34 -6.25
CA MET A 93 0.61 -6.52 -7.41
C MET A 93 -0.07 -5.15 -7.38
N LYS A 94 -1.40 -5.11 -7.16
CA LYS A 94 -2.16 -3.84 -7.12
C LYS A 94 -1.67 -2.89 -6.03
N LEU A 95 -1.31 -3.42 -4.87
CA LEU A 95 -0.85 -2.64 -3.73
C LEU A 95 0.65 -2.30 -3.77
N GLY A 96 1.41 -2.98 -4.63
CA GLY A 96 2.84 -2.78 -4.82
C GLY A 96 3.70 -3.45 -3.76
N LEU A 97 3.31 -4.64 -3.26
CA LEU A 97 4.12 -5.40 -2.32
C LEU A 97 5.30 -6.08 -3.00
N ALA A 98 6.37 -6.33 -2.26
CA ALA A 98 7.49 -7.11 -2.77
C ALA A 98 7.06 -8.58 -3.01
N PRO A 99 7.57 -9.24 -4.07
CA PRO A 99 8.58 -8.77 -5.04
C PRO A 99 8.03 -7.86 -6.16
N LEU A 100 6.72 -7.67 -6.25
CA LEU A 100 5.99 -6.97 -7.31
C LEU A 100 5.94 -5.43 -7.13
N HIS A 101 6.87 -4.88 -6.36
CA HIS A 101 6.89 -3.50 -5.88
C HIS A 101 7.56 -2.50 -6.85
N PHE A 102 8.29 -2.97 -7.85
CA PHE A 102 9.17 -2.14 -8.70
C PHE A 102 8.47 -0.98 -9.40
N TRP A 103 7.18 -1.12 -9.67
CA TRP A 103 6.40 -0.08 -10.35
C TRP A 103 6.12 1.14 -9.47
N LEU A 104 5.95 0.94 -8.17
CA LEU A 104 5.42 1.96 -7.28
C LEU A 104 6.39 3.16 -7.16
N PRO A 105 7.71 2.97 -6.91
CA PRO A 105 8.66 4.09 -6.87
C PRO A 105 8.79 4.84 -8.20
N GLU A 106 8.70 4.13 -9.32
CA GLU A 106 8.85 4.75 -10.64
C GLU A 106 7.62 5.57 -11.03
N VAL A 107 6.43 5.03 -10.79
CA VAL A 107 5.16 5.73 -11.08
C VAL A 107 5.04 6.98 -10.21
N LEU A 108 5.33 6.89 -8.90
CA LEU A 108 5.28 8.06 -8.03
C LEU A 108 6.30 9.13 -8.42
N GLN A 109 7.50 8.75 -8.89
CA GLN A 109 8.52 9.71 -9.32
C GLN A 109 8.14 10.41 -10.64
N GLY A 110 7.43 9.73 -11.54
CA GLY A 110 6.97 10.30 -12.80
C GLY A 110 5.70 11.16 -12.69
N SER A 111 4.98 11.08 -11.57
CA SER A 111 3.71 11.76 -11.34
C SER A 111 3.84 13.02 -10.45
N THR A 112 2.84 13.90 -10.44
CA THR A 112 2.86 15.09 -9.56
C THR A 112 2.65 14.71 -8.10
N LEU A 113 3.05 15.57 -7.14
CA LEU A 113 2.87 15.29 -5.69
C LEU A 113 1.41 15.01 -5.31
N ILE A 114 0.45 15.73 -5.89
CA ILE A 114 -0.99 15.50 -5.66
C ILE A 114 -1.41 14.13 -6.17
N THR A 115 -0.94 13.73 -7.36
CA THR A 115 -1.27 12.39 -7.89
C THR A 115 -0.57 11.28 -7.11
N ALA A 116 0.66 11.52 -6.63
CA ALA A 116 1.39 10.60 -5.78
C ALA A 116 0.67 10.37 -4.44
N LEU A 117 0.07 11.41 -3.87
CA LEU A 117 -0.82 11.30 -2.71
C LEU A 117 -2.02 10.39 -3.02
N ILE A 118 -2.73 10.60 -4.14
CA ILE A 118 -3.91 9.80 -4.51
C ILE A 118 -3.53 8.32 -4.72
N ILE A 119 -2.39 8.04 -5.36
CA ILE A 119 -1.91 6.68 -5.60
C ILE A 119 -1.48 6.00 -4.29
N SER A 120 -0.82 6.72 -3.38
CA SER A 120 -0.35 6.14 -2.11
C SER A 120 -1.47 5.96 -1.08
N THR A 121 -2.62 6.62 -1.23
CA THR A 121 -3.73 6.58 -0.26
C THR A 121 -4.97 5.94 -0.85
N TRP A 122 -5.66 6.64 -1.75
CA TRP A 122 -6.96 6.24 -2.28
C TRP A 122 -6.92 4.93 -3.07
N GLN A 123 -5.89 4.75 -3.90
CA GLN A 123 -5.75 3.51 -4.71
C GLN A 123 -5.53 2.25 -3.86
N LYS A 124 -5.16 2.38 -2.59
CA LYS A 124 -4.98 1.24 -1.68
C LYS A 124 -6.28 0.78 -1.02
N LEU A 125 -7.31 1.63 -0.96
CA LEU A 125 -8.57 1.34 -0.26
C LEU A 125 -9.33 0.15 -0.86
N ALA A 126 -9.55 0.14 -2.18
CA ALA A 126 -10.31 -0.92 -2.83
C ALA A 126 -9.64 -2.30 -2.78
N PRO A 127 -8.33 -2.44 -3.09
CA PRO A 127 -7.66 -3.74 -2.95
C PRO A 127 -7.60 -4.23 -1.50
N VAL A 128 -7.39 -3.35 -0.51
CA VAL A 128 -7.40 -3.74 0.91
C VAL A 128 -8.81 -4.16 1.36
N ALA A 129 -9.87 -3.51 0.86
CA ALA A 129 -11.24 -3.93 1.15
C ALA A 129 -11.52 -5.36 0.65
N LEU A 130 -11.01 -5.74 -0.54
CA LEU A 130 -11.16 -7.12 -1.03
C LEU A 130 -10.37 -8.13 -0.19
N LEU A 131 -9.16 -7.78 0.26
CA LEU A 131 -8.42 -8.62 1.22
C LEU A 131 -9.20 -8.81 2.52
N TYR A 132 -9.82 -7.74 3.02
CA TYR A 132 -10.63 -7.79 4.23
C TYR A 132 -11.88 -8.67 4.07
N MET A 133 -12.60 -8.55 2.96
CA MET A 133 -13.79 -9.37 2.68
C MET A 133 -13.47 -10.86 2.52
N THR A 134 -12.26 -11.19 2.07
CA THR A 134 -11.83 -12.55 1.78
C THR A 134 -10.95 -13.17 2.86
N ILE A 135 -10.75 -12.47 3.99
CA ILE A 135 -9.73 -12.78 5.01
C ILE A 135 -9.78 -14.23 5.51
N ASN A 136 -10.97 -14.81 5.65
CA ASN A 136 -11.16 -16.18 6.13
C ASN A 136 -10.65 -17.27 5.17
N SER A 137 -10.45 -16.93 3.89
CA SER A 137 -10.06 -17.86 2.83
C SER A 137 -8.59 -17.73 2.40
N LEU A 138 -7.92 -16.67 2.83
CA LEU A 138 -6.55 -16.38 2.38
C LEU A 138 -5.57 -17.32 3.08
N ASP A 139 -4.54 -17.75 2.35
CA ASP A 139 -3.47 -18.54 2.95
C ASP A 139 -2.58 -17.65 3.83
N HIS A 140 -2.55 -17.94 5.13
CA HIS A 140 -1.75 -17.19 6.09
C HIS A 140 -0.25 -17.24 5.77
N LYS A 141 0.26 -18.36 5.21
CA LYS A 141 1.70 -18.50 4.93
C LYS A 141 2.15 -17.53 3.84
N THR A 142 1.40 -17.45 2.73
CA THR A 142 1.72 -16.51 1.64
C THR A 142 1.64 -15.06 2.11
N LEU A 143 0.60 -14.71 2.88
CA LEU A 143 0.46 -13.37 3.46
C LEU A 143 1.64 -13.00 4.36
N MET A 144 2.08 -13.90 5.25
CA MET A 144 3.24 -13.65 6.12
C MET A 144 4.54 -13.45 5.32
N ILE A 145 4.78 -14.28 4.30
CA ILE A 145 5.98 -14.18 3.46
C ILE A 145 5.99 -12.85 2.69
N LEU A 146 4.87 -12.47 2.07
CA LEU A 146 4.74 -11.18 1.37
C LEU A 146 4.88 -10.01 2.35
N GLY A 147 4.31 -10.13 3.56
CA GLY A 147 4.42 -9.13 4.62
C GLY A 147 5.86 -8.89 5.08
N LEU A 148 6.58 -9.95 5.43
CA LEU A 148 7.98 -9.90 5.86
C LEU A 148 8.91 -9.36 4.77
N THR A 149 8.78 -9.88 3.55
CA THR A 149 9.64 -9.47 2.43
C THR A 149 9.43 -8.01 2.05
N SER A 150 8.20 -7.52 2.04
CA SER A 150 7.89 -6.12 1.75
C SER A 150 8.34 -5.17 2.86
N ALA A 151 8.22 -5.56 4.13
CA ALA A 151 8.75 -4.78 5.26
C ALA A 151 10.27 -4.61 5.18
N LEU A 152 11.01 -5.72 4.94
CA LEU A 152 12.47 -5.69 4.81
C LEU A 152 12.95 -4.92 3.58
N LEU A 153 12.39 -5.22 2.40
CA LEU A 153 12.82 -4.58 1.15
C LEU A 153 12.43 -3.11 1.09
N GLY A 154 11.25 -2.75 1.61
CA GLY A 154 10.86 -1.34 1.74
C GLY A 154 11.82 -0.56 2.62
N GLY A 155 12.27 -1.16 3.73
CA GLY A 155 13.31 -0.61 4.60
C GLY A 155 14.63 -0.36 3.87
N TRP A 156 15.21 -1.39 3.26
CA TRP A 156 16.54 -1.29 2.64
C TRP A 156 16.58 -0.43 1.39
N LEU A 157 15.59 -0.56 0.49
CA LEU A 157 15.60 0.18 -0.77
C LEU A 157 15.31 1.68 -0.58
N GLY A 158 14.65 2.05 0.53
CA GLY A 158 14.42 3.44 0.91
C GLY A 158 15.68 4.19 1.31
N LEU A 159 16.67 3.52 1.92
CA LEU A 159 17.90 4.13 2.44
C LEU A 159 18.69 4.92 1.38
N ASN A 160 18.65 4.48 0.12
CA ASN A 160 19.47 5.04 -0.94
C ASN A 160 18.69 6.00 -1.87
N GLN A 161 17.60 6.60 -1.39
CA GLN A 161 16.79 7.52 -2.17
C GLN A 161 16.94 8.96 -1.68
N THR A 162 17.20 9.88 -2.60
CA THR A 162 17.23 11.33 -2.34
C THR A 162 15.94 12.05 -2.75
N GLN A 163 15.09 11.36 -3.52
CA GLN A 163 13.84 11.90 -4.06
C GLN A 163 12.70 11.61 -3.08
N THR A 164 11.99 12.64 -2.63
CA THR A 164 10.95 12.52 -1.60
C THR A 164 9.84 11.56 -2.01
N ARG A 165 9.44 11.56 -3.28
CA ARG A 165 8.41 10.66 -3.82
C ARG A 165 8.83 9.18 -3.80
N LYS A 166 10.11 8.88 -3.99
CA LYS A 166 10.62 7.49 -3.89
C LYS A 166 10.76 7.05 -2.44
N ILE A 167 11.18 7.95 -1.54
CA ILE A 167 11.19 7.66 -0.09
C ILE A 167 9.76 7.30 0.36
N MET A 168 8.77 8.11 -0.04
CA MET A 168 7.36 7.83 0.26
C MET A 168 6.81 6.58 -0.45
N ALA A 169 7.42 6.16 -1.56
CA ALA A 169 7.09 4.89 -2.21
C ALA A 169 7.50 3.71 -1.33
N PHE A 170 8.76 3.71 -0.89
CA PHE A 170 9.33 2.64 -0.08
C PHE A 170 8.74 2.58 1.33
N SER A 171 8.38 3.73 1.92
CA SER A 171 7.57 3.75 3.13
C SER A 171 6.23 3.04 2.92
N SER A 172 5.54 3.32 1.81
CA SER A 172 4.27 2.66 1.52
C SER A 172 4.41 1.15 1.36
N ILE A 173 5.51 0.67 0.76
CA ILE A 173 5.79 -0.75 0.61
C ILE A 173 6.00 -1.39 1.98
N ALA A 174 6.79 -0.76 2.84
CA ALA A 174 7.04 -1.26 4.19
C ALA A 174 5.76 -1.31 5.03
N HIS A 175 4.94 -0.25 5.01
CA HIS A 175 3.66 -0.21 5.75
C HIS A 175 2.63 -1.20 5.20
N MET A 176 2.58 -1.46 3.89
CA MET A 176 1.74 -2.53 3.34
C MET A 176 2.20 -3.91 3.82
N GLY A 177 3.50 -4.10 4.07
CA GLY A 177 4.02 -5.32 4.70
C GLY A 177 3.48 -5.54 6.10
N TRP A 178 3.47 -4.48 6.92
CA TRP A 178 2.83 -4.50 8.24
C TRP A 178 1.33 -4.78 8.16
N LEU A 179 0.64 -4.21 7.16
CA LEU A 179 -0.79 -4.47 6.95
C LEU A 179 -1.05 -5.95 6.58
N PHE A 180 -0.20 -6.56 5.75
CA PHE A 180 -0.30 -7.98 5.40
C PHE A 180 -0.05 -8.88 6.62
N MET A 181 0.89 -8.52 7.49
CA MET A 181 1.05 -9.21 8.77
C MET A 181 -0.19 -9.08 9.65
N ALA A 182 -0.78 -7.88 9.76
CA ALA A 182 -2.00 -7.68 10.52
C ALA A 182 -3.18 -8.52 9.98
N LEU A 183 -3.28 -8.70 8.65
CA LEU A 183 -4.34 -9.47 8.01
C LEU A 183 -4.33 -10.94 8.44
N THR A 184 -3.16 -11.47 8.80
CA THR A 184 -3.06 -12.86 9.28
C THR A 184 -3.53 -13.05 10.71
N ILE A 185 -3.66 -11.97 11.48
CA ILE A 185 -3.89 -12.02 12.92
C ILE A 185 -5.32 -11.62 13.23
N ASN A 186 -5.69 -10.37 12.93
CA ASN A 186 -6.96 -9.81 13.37
C ASN A 186 -7.43 -8.69 12.41
N PRO A 187 -8.66 -8.78 11.87
CA PRO A 187 -9.23 -7.75 11.01
C PRO A 187 -9.25 -6.36 11.67
N ASN A 188 -9.49 -6.24 12.97
CA ASN A 188 -9.56 -4.93 13.63
C ASN A 188 -8.20 -4.21 13.62
N ILE A 189 -7.10 -4.95 13.84
CA ILE A 189 -5.74 -4.39 13.79
C ILE A 189 -5.43 -3.93 12.36
N THR A 190 -5.91 -4.65 11.35
CA THR A 190 -5.70 -4.25 9.94
C THR A 190 -6.31 -2.88 9.66
N LEU A 191 -7.53 -2.62 10.14
CA LEU A 191 -8.22 -1.34 9.96
C LEU A 191 -7.48 -0.22 10.69
N ILE A 192 -6.98 -0.48 11.91
CA ILE A 192 -6.14 0.48 12.64
C ILE A 192 -4.85 0.79 11.86
N THR A 193 -4.18 -0.23 11.32
CA THR A 193 -2.93 -0.04 10.57
C THR A 193 -3.15 0.78 9.29
N LEU A 194 -4.24 0.50 8.56
CA LEU A 194 -4.60 1.22 7.35
C LEU A 194 -4.94 2.67 7.65
N THR A 195 -5.78 2.92 8.65
CA THR A 195 -6.20 4.28 9.02
C THR A 195 -5.02 5.14 9.48
N MET A 196 -4.15 4.60 10.33
CA MET A 196 -2.92 5.28 10.75
C MET A 196 -2.00 5.58 9.56
N TYR A 197 -1.80 4.61 8.66
CA TYR A 197 -1.01 4.82 7.46
C TYR A 197 -1.59 5.93 6.56
N LEU A 198 -2.89 5.94 6.32
CA LEU A 198 -3.54 6.95 5.48
C LEU A 198 -3.43 8.35 6.09
N LEU A 199 -3.63 8.49 7.40
CA LEU A 199 -3.50 9.78 8.10
C LEU A 199 -2.08 10.32 8.05
N LEU A 200 -1.08 9.48 8.30
CA LEU A 200 0.32 9.94 8.32
C LEU A 200 0.86 10.25 6.92
N THR A 201 0.48 9.45 5.92
CA THR A 201 0.88 9.72 4.53
C THR A 201 0.20 10.96 3.96
N THR A 202 -1.08 11.17 4.23
CA THR A 202 -1.75 12.43 3.86
C THR A 202 -1.10 13.64 4.51
N ALA A 203 -0.74 13.56 5.79
CA ALA A 203 0.00 14.61 6.47
C ALA A 203 1.34 14.90 5.78
N MET A 204 2.17 13.88 5.52
CA MET A 204 3.46 14.07 4.84
C MET A 204 3.35 14.60 3.42
N PHE A 205 2.42 14.10 2.61
CA PHE A 205 2.25 14.64 1.26
C PHE A 205 1.70 16.06 1.30
N SER A 206 0.87 16.43 2.28
CA SER A 206 0.39 17.81 2.43
C SER A 206 1.52 18.81 2.68
N THR A 207 2.53 18.44 3.48
CA THR A 207 3.72 19.28 3.73
C THR A 207 4.60 19.38 2.48
N LEU A 208 4.78 18.27 1.75
CA LEU A 208 5.54 18.26 0.49
C LEU A 208 4.85 19.11 -0.59
N ILE A 209 3.51 19.07 -0.67
CA ILE A 209 2.73 19.84 -1.65
C ILE A 209 2.83 21.34 -1.37
N SER A 210 2.69 21.77 -0.11
CA SER A 210 2.75 23.20 0.25
C SER A 210 4.15 23.79 0.11
N THR A 211 5.20 23.00 0.36
CA THR A 211 6.60 23.42 0.15
C THR A 211 7.11 23.19 -1.28
N SER A 212 6.35 22.49 -2.12
CA SER A 212 6.76 22.08 -3.48
C SER A 212 8.08 21.29 -3.57
N SER A 213 8.49 20.64 -2.46
CA SER A 213 9.79 19.99 -2.31
C SER A 213 9.83 18.60 -2.99
N LYS A 214 10.73 18.44 -3.97
CA LYS A 214 10.89 17.17 -4.72
C LYS A 214 12.08 16.36 -4.23
N THR A 215 13.07 17.03 -3.65
CA THR A 215 14.31 16.44 -3.15
C THR A 215 14.50 16.75 -1.66
N LEU A 216 15.34 15.96 -0.99
CA LEU A 216 15.70 16.21 0.41
C LEU A 216 16.35 17.59 0.62
N THR A 217 17.12 18.07 -0.37
CA THR A 217 17.73 19.40 -0.30
C THR A 217 16.69 20.51 -0.35
N ASP A 218 15.63 20.36 -1.15
CA ASP A 218 14.54 21.35 -1.21
C ASP A 218 13.81 21.44 0.14
N LEU A 219 13.58 20.29 0.78
CA LEU A 219 13.00 20.22 2.13
C LEU A 219 13.87 20.96 3.14
N GLY A 220 15.19 20.72 3.14
CA GLY A 220 16.13 21.37 4.07
C GLY A 220 16.18 22.89 3.91
N ILE A 221 16.10 23.40 2.68
CA ILE A 221 16.14 24.85 2.39
C ILE A 221 14.82 25.56 2.76
N SER A 222 13.72 24.82 2.94
CA SER A 222 12.41 25.41 3.28
C SER A 222 12.26 25.84 4.76
N GLN A 223 13.24 25.50 5.62
CA GLN A 223 13.24 25.83 7.05
C GLN A 223 13.01 27.29 7.43
N PRO A 224 13.73 28.27 6.87
CA PRO A 224 13.52 29.66 7.25
C PRO A 224 12.14 30.21 6.81
N GLN A 225 11.47 29.59 5.84
CA GLN A 225 10.20 30.08 5.31
C GLN A 225 8.99 29.55 6.06
N VAL A 226 9.00 28.27 6.46
CA VAL A 226 7.83 27.62 7.08
C VAL A 226 8.25 26.70 8.26
N PRO A 227 8.77 27.25 9.36
CA PRO A 227 9.35 26.46 10.45
C PRO A 227 8.33 25.55 11.16
N THR A 228 7.09 26.03 11.30
CA THR A 228 6.01 25.26 11.95
C THR A 228 5.63 24.02 11.16
N LEU A 229 5.53 24.14 9.84
CA LEU A 229 5.20 23.03 8.95
C LEU A 229 6.31 21.96 8.96
N LEU A 230 7.58 22.37 9.03
CA LEU A 230 8.68 21.43 9.13
C LEU A 230 8.73 20.70 10.47
N ALA A 231 8.41 21.37 11.58
CA ALA A 231 8.24 20.70 12.87
C ALA A 231 7.13 19.63 12.82
N ILE A 232 6.00 19.94 12.16
CA ILE A 232 4.93 18.96 11.93
C ILE A 232 5.44 17.82 11.04
N SER A 233 6.21 18.12 9.98
CA SER A 233 6.77 17.11 9.09
C SER A 233 7.70 16.12 9.81
N MET A 234 8.53 16.63 10.73
CA MET A 234 9.42 15.84 11.58
C MET A 234 8.61 14.90 12.48
N LEU A 235 7.56 15.41 13.15
CA LEU A 235 6.68 14.57 13.97
C LEU A 235 5.98 13.49 13.14
N SER A 236 5.52 13.81 11.92
CA SER A 236 4.91 12.81 11.04
C SER A 236 5.92 11.76 10.55
N LEU A 237 7.16 12.13 10.23
CA LEU A 237 8.22 11.18 9.86
C LEU A 237 8.56 10.24 11.02
N MET A 238 8.75 10.78 12.23
CA MET A 238 8.98 9.97 13.43
C MET A 238 7.80 9.04 13.74
N SER A 239 6.57 9.48 13.48
CA SER A 239 5.39 8.64 13.65
C SER A 239 5.31 7.52 12.59
N LEU A 240 5.67 7.77 11.33
CA LEU A 240 5.79 6.73 10.29
C LEU A 240 6.88 5.71 10.65
N GLY A 241 7.99 6.19 11.21
CA GLY A 241 9.03 5.36 11.82
C GLY A 241 8.53 4.48 12.96
N GLY A 242 7.47 4.91 13.65
CA GLY A 242 6.84 4.17 14.73
C GLY A 242 7.60 4.32 16.05
N LEU A 243 8.08 5.52 16.37
CA LEU A 243 8.70 5.80 17.66
C LEU A 243 7.66 6.04 18.76
N PRO A 244 7.79 5.42 19.95
CA PRO A 244 7.08 5.90 21.14
C PRO A 244 7.59 7.32 21.49
N PRO A 245 6.73 8.31 21.82
CA PRO A 245 5.33 8.25 22.22
C PRO A 245 4.28 8.52 21.11
N LEU A 246 4.66 8.44 19.83
CA LEU A 246 3.79 8.83 18.71
C LEU A 246 2.79 7.72 18.33
N THR A 247 1.69 8.14 17.71
CA THR A 247 0.56 7.26 17.36
C THR A 247 0.91 6.17 16.35
N GLY A 248 1.91 6.38 15.48
CA GLY A 248 2.32 5.37 14.52
C GLY A 248 3.07 4.17 15.12
N PHE A 249 3.45 4.23 16.40
CA PHE A 249 3.95 3.06 17.15
C PHE A 249 2.83 2.06 17.46
N LEU A 250 1.61 2.54 17.73
CA LEU A 250 0.46 1.74 18.14
C LEU A 250 0.19 0.53 17.22
N PRO A 251 0.04 0.69 15.89
CA PRO A 251 -0.23 -0.45 15.02
C PRO A 251 0.90 -1.49 15.01
N LYS A 252 2.16 -1.04 15.02
CA LYS A 252 3.32 -1.95 15.02
C LYS A 252 3.40 -2.74 16.33
N TRP A 253 3.17 -2.06 17.45
CA TRP A 253 3.15 -2.67 18.77
C TRP A 253 2.06 -3.73 18.90
N LEU A 254 0.81 -3.42 18.49
CA LEU A 254 -0.30 -4.37 18.54
C LEU A 254 -0.06 -5.63 17.67
N ILE A 255 0.50 -5.44 16.47
CA ILE A 255 0.86 -6.58 15.61
C ILE A 255 1.91 -7.45 16.30
N LEU A 256 2.95 -6.86 16.88
CA LEU A 256 4.01 -7.59 17.56
C LEU A 256 3.50 -8.36 18.78
N THR A 257 2.62 -7.75 19.59
CA THR A 257 2.05 -8.43 20.77
C THR A 257 1.24 -9.65 20.36
N GLU A 258 0.41 -9.55 19.33
CA GLU A 258 -0.40 -10.67 18.86
C GLU A 258 0.44 -11.77 18.19
N LEU A 259 1.49 -11.42 17.45
CA LEU A 259 2.42 -12.41 16.92
C LEU A 259 3.10 -13.21 18.03
N ILE A 260 3.44 -12.56 19.15
CA ILE A 260 4.01 -13.24 20.31
C ILE A 260 2.97 -14.15 20.97
N MET A 261 1.72 -13.69 21.12
CA MET A 261 0.63 -14.50 21.67
C MET A 261 0.36 -15.76 20.82
N ASN A 262 0.52 -15.66 19.50
CA ASN A 262 0.39 -16.78 18.55
C ASN A 262 1.65 -17.66 18.43
N ASN A 263 2.62 -17.55 19.34
CA ASN A 263 3.89 -18.29 19.34
C ASN A 263 4.80 -18.05 18.10
N LEU A 264 4.61 -16.95 17.37
CA LEU A 264 5.39 -16.58 16.19
C LEU A 264 6.54 -15.60 16.54
N LEU A 265 7.38 -16.00 17.49
CA LEU A 265 8.44 -15.15 18.04
C LEU A 265 9.54 -14.80 17.01
N LEU A 266 9.88 -15.73 16.11
CA LEU A 266 10.88 -15.45 15.08
C LEU A 266 10.38 -14.41 14.06
N THR A 267 9.13 -14.51 13.63
CA THR A 267 8.59 -13.53 12.68
C THR A 267 8.40 -12.17 13.34
N SER A 268 8.01 -12.12 14.61
CA SER A 268 7.87 -10.84 15.34
C SER A 268 9.22 -10.13 15.50
N THR A 269 10.29 -10.86 15.85
CA THR A 269 11.65 -10.29 15.95
C THR A 269 12.16 -9.78 14.61
N ILE A 270 11.98 -10.52 13.51
CA ILE A 270 12.37 -10.07 12.17
C ILE A 270 11.55 -8.83 11.76
N MET A 271 10.24 -8.82 12.00
CA MET A 271 9.40 -7.65 11.72
C MET A 271 9.87 -6.43 12.53
N ALA A 272 10.16 -6.58 13.82
CA ALA A 272 10.68 -5.49 14.64
C ALA A 272 12.01 -4.94 14.07
N LEU A 273 12.95 -5.81 13.71
CA LEU A 273 14.23 -5.39 13.11
C LEU A 273 14.05 -4.71 11.74
N SER A 274 13.06 -5.13 10.95
CA SER A 274 12.75 -4.49 9.66
C SER A 274 12.31 -3.02 9.77
N THR A 275 11.90 -2.57 10.96
CA THR A 275 11.54 -1.16 11.18
C THR A 275 12.77 -0.24 11.25
N LEU A 276 13.92 -0.76 11.68
CA LEU A 276 15.11 0.07 11.93
C LEU A 276 15.64 0.73 10.64
N PRO A 277 15.78 0.01 9.51
CA PRO A 277 16.13 0.66 8.24
C PRO A 277 15.11 1.72 7.82
N SER A 278 13.81 1.46 8.05
CA SER A 278 12.78 2.44 7.71
C SER A 278 12.89 3.71 8.54
N LEU A 279 13.19 3.57 9.84
CA LEU A 279 13.38 4.67 10.75
C LEU A 279 14.61 5.51 10.38
N PHE A 280 15.67 4.88 9.86
CA PHE A 280 16.89 5.60 9.49
C PHE A 280 16.70 6.56 8.31
N PHE A 281 15.89 6.22 7.30
CA PHE A 281 15.68 7.11 6.15
C PHE A 281 14.59 8.17 6.38
N TYR A 282 13.82 8.06 7.45
CA TYR A 282 12.87 9.08 7.88
C TYR A 282 13.58 10.19 8.65
#